data_AF-A0A1U9ZYK9-F1
#
_entry.id   AF-A0A1U9ZYK9-F1
#
_cell.length_a   1.000
_cell.length_b   1.000
_cell.length_c   1.000
_cell.angle_alpha   90.00
_cell.angle_beta   90.00
_cell.angle_gamma   90.00
#
_symmetry.space_group_name_H-M   'P 1'
#
loop_
_entity.id
_entity.type
_entity.pdbx_description
1 polymer ?
#
loop_
_entity_poly.entity_id
_entity_poly.type
_entity_poly.pdbx_seq_one_letter_code
_entity_poly.pdbx_strand_id
1 'polypeptide(L)'
;MTDPNTGPAHADDPTDTIAALAADLEHLSHIVTSLTTTGTAKNTAPQLQPPPRPWCWPKMPHARKADRLGELGDWLTQVLFGWPTAQRAIQPCWPRHWDVIEEISMLYCTWKTAYLWEGATAGDAAEHLDRWLPNALERIEIRLRPCSQNHQPDGPRRDDTAIIAAVQDELRWL
;
A
#
# COMPACT_ATOMS: atom_id res chain seq x y z
N MET A 1 25.28 29.99 -65.07
CA MET A 1 23.98 29.75 -64.42
C MET A 1 24.30 29.12 -63.07
N THR A 2 24.29 29.98 -62.04
CA THR A 2 24.00 29.76 -60.59
C THR A 2 23.48 28.35 -60.23
N ASP A 3 23.87 27.67 -59.14
CA ASP A 3 24.23 28.10 -57.77
C ASP A 3 25.13 27.09 -57.01
N PRO A 4 25.79 27.50 -55.90
CA PRO A 4 26.61 26.68 -55.02
C PRO A 4 25.79 26.06 -53.87
N ASN A 5 25.98 24.77 -53.61
CA ASN A 5 25.39 24.12 -52.43
C ASN A 5 26.27 24.35 -51.20
N THR A 6 25.95 25.39 -50.44
CA THR A 6 26.46 25.63 -49.08
C THR A 6 25.58 24.85 -48.10
N GLY A 7 26.05 23.70 -47.61
CA GLY A 7 25.52 23.07 -46.40
C GLY A 7 26.41 23.42 -45.20
N PRO A 8 25.88 23.86 -44.05
CA PRO A 8 26.72 24.16 -42.89
C PRO A 8 27.21 22.84 -42.27
N ALA A 9 28.52 22.65 -42.25
CA ALA A 9 29.16 21.67 -41.40
C ALA A 9 29.08 22.15 -39.94
N HIS A 10 28.01 21.79 -39.24
CA HIS A 10 28.04 21.78 -37.77
C HIS A 10 28.83 20.54 -37.33
N ALA A 11 30.15 20.66 -37.37
CA ALA A 11 31.01 19.82 -36.55
C ALA A 11 30.97 20.44 -35.15
N ASP A 12 30.14 19.92 -34.26
CA ASP A 12 30.26 20.22 -32.83
C ASP A 12 31.70 19.87 -32.42
N ASP A 13 32.43 20.85 -31.91
CA ASP A 13 33.83 20.69 -31.50
C ASP A 13 33.88 19.65 -30.37
N PRO A 14 34.66 18.56 -30.51
CA PRO A 14 34.81 17.56 -29.44
C PRO A 14 35.29 18.19 -28.12
N THR A 15 35.97 19.35 -28.19
CA THR A 15 36.41 20.11 -27.03
C THR A 15 35.23 20.74 -26.27
N ASP A 16 34.23 21.25 -27.00
CA ASP A 16 33.01 21.82 -26.41
C ASP A 16 32.13 20.73 -25.78
N THR A 17 32.11 19.54 -26.38
CA THR A 17 31.37 18.39 -25.82
C THR A 17 32.01 17.88 -24.53
N ILE A 18 33.34 17.83 -24.47
CA ILE A 18 34.09 17.45 -23.27
C ILE A 18 33.88 18.48 -22.16
N ALA A 19 33.89 19.77 -22.49
CA ALA A 19 33.66 20.85 -21.53
C ALA A 19 32.24 20.82 -20.94
N ALA A 20 31.22 20.58 -21.78
CA ALA A 20 29.84 20.44 -21.32
C ALA A 20 29.65 19.23 -20.38
N LEU A 21 30.23 18.08 -20.74
CA LEU A 21 30.15 16.88 -19.90
C LEU A 21 30.88 17.05 -18.56
N ALA A 22 31.99 17.79 -18.53
CA ALA A 22 32.69 18.11 -17.28
C ALA A 22 31.83 18.97 -16.35
N ALA A 23 31.12 19.96 -16.89
CA ALA A 23 30.21 20.81 -16.12
C ALA A 23 29.02 20.01 -15.56
N ASP A 24 28.45 19.08 -16.35
CA ASP A 24 27.36 18.21 -15.89
C ASP A 24 27.81 17.25 -14.79
N LEU A 25 29.02 16.69 -14.89
CA LEU A 25 29.59 15.83 -13.84
C LEU A 25 29.84 16.61 -12.54
N GLU A 26 30.30 17.85 -12.62
CA GLU A 26 30.50 18.70 -11.45
C GLU A 26 29.15 19.07 -10.80
N HIS A 27 28.14 19.37 -11.60
CA HIS A 27 26.79 19.63 -11.10
C HIS A 27 26.17 18.40 -10.41
N LEU A 28 26.29 17.21 -11.03
CA LEU A 28 25.81 15.96 -10.43
C LEU A 28 26.58 15.60 -9.16
N SER A 29 27.90 15.79 -9.14
CA SER A 29 28.73 15.62 -7.94
C SER A 29 28.25 16.53 -6.80
N HIS A 30 27.93 17.79 -7.12
CA HIS A 30 27.39 18.74 -6.16
C HIS A 30 26.01 18.33 -5.62
N ILE A 31 25.12 17.83 -6.49
CA ILE A 31 23.81 17.32 -6.08
C ILE A 31 23.97 16.09 -5.17
N VAL A 32 24.80 15.12 -5.55
CA VAL A 32 25.07 13.92 -4.74
C VAL A 32 25.67 14.32 -3.38
N THR A 33 26.62 15.26 -3.36
CA THR A 33 27.22 15.76 -2.12
C THR A 33 26.21 16.48 -1.24
N SER A 34 25.31 17.27 -1.82
CA SER A 34 24.24 17.95 -1.07
C SER A 34 23.21 16.98 -0.51
N LEU A 35 22.80 15.97 -1.28
CA LEU A 35 21.85 14.94 -0.85
C LEU A 35 22.46 14.04 0.24
N THR A 36 23.72 13.64 0.08
CA THR A 36 24.44 12.86 1.10
C THR A 36 24.69 13.67 2.36
N THR A 37 25.08 14.94 2.26
CA THR A 37 25.29 15.81 3.44
C THR A 37 23.97 16.09 4.17
N THR A 38 22.88 16.32 3.44
CA THR A 38 21.53 16.51 4.00
C THR A 38 21.01 15.21 4.64
N GLY A 39 21.36 14.05 4.08
CA GLY A 39 21.11 12.74 4.68
C GLY A 39 21.95 12.47 5.93
N THR A 40 23.20 12.94 5.98
CA THR A 40 24.16 12.65 7.05
C THR A 40 24.03 13.59 8.26
N ALA A 41 23.50 14.80 8.08
CA ALA A 41 23.24 15.75 9.18
C ALA A 41 22.17 15.27 10.19
N LYS A 42 21.52 14.13 9.93
CA LYS A 42 20.61 13.43 10.86
C LYS A 42 21.29 12.21 11.51
N ASN A 43 22.52 12.33 12.01
CA ASN A 43 23.09 11.35 12.95
C ASN A 43 22.49 11.54 14.36
N THR A 44 21.19 11.27 14.48
CA THR A 44 20.60 10.72 15.71
C THR A 44 20.67 9.20 15.55
N ALA A 45 20.95 8.43 16.61
CA ALA A 45 20.92 6.97 16.56
C ALA A 45 19.71 6.48 15.73
N PRO A 46 19.85 5.46 14.86
CA PRO A 46 18.76 5.05 13.98
C PRO A 46 17.55 4.70 14.83
N GLN A 47 16.57 5.62 14.87
CA GLN A 47 15.31 5.36 15.54
C GLN A 47 14.56 4.40 14.63
N LEU A 48 14.46 3.16 15.08
CA LEU A 48 13.65 2.14 14.45
C LEU A 48 12.25 2.73 14.23
N GLN A 49 11.84 2.83 12.96
CA GLN A 49 10.51 3.37 12.66
C GLN A 49 9.44 2.47 13.28
N PRO A 50 8.30 3.02 13.73
CA PRO A 50 7.22 2.19 14.23
C PRO A 50 6.70 1.26 13.12
N PRO A 51 6.14 0.09 13.49
CA PRO A 51 5.61 -0.84 12.51
C PRO A 51 4.47 -0.20 11.69
N PRO A 52 4.21 -0.70 10.47
CA PRO A 52 3.10 -0.24 9.64
C PRO A 52 1.78 -0.21 10.40
N ARG A 53 1.09 0.93 10.37
CA ARG A 53 -0.23 1.07 11.00
C ARG A 53 -1.33 0.46 10.12
N PRO A 54 -2.34 -0.19 10.74
CA PRO A 54 -3.58 -0.53 10.08
C PRO A 54 -4.20 0.65 9.33
N TRP A 55 -4.80 0.37 8.18
CA TRP A 55 -5.48 1.39 7.39
C TRP A 55 -6.83 1.74 8.00
N CYS A 56 -7.06 3.02 8.25
CA CYS A 56 -8.38 3.52 8.63
C CYS A 56 -9.14 3.91 7.37
N TRP A 57 -9.79 2.94 6.74
CA TRP A 57 -10.52 3.15 5.50
C TRP A 57 -11.61 4.23 5.58
N PRO A 58 -12.41 4.38 6.66
CA PRO A 58 -13.41 5.46 6.76
C PRO A 58 -12.82 6.86 6.66
N LYS A 59 -11.60 7.07 7.18
CA LYS A 59 -10.90 8.37 7.16
C LYS A 59 -10.08 8.60 5.89
N MET A 60 -10.00 7.60 5.00
CA MET A 60 -9.18 7.66 3.80
C MET A 60 -9.89 8.40 2.65
N PRO A 61 -9.22 9.32 1.93
CA PRO A 61 -9.77 9.94 0.73
C PRO A 61 -10.07 8.91 -0.37
N HIS A 62 -11.08 9.14 -1.20
CA HIS A 62 -11.50 8.19 -2.24
C HIS A 62 -10.39 7.77 -3.21
N ALA A 63 -9.54 8.72 -3.66
CA ALA A 63 -8.41 8.39 -4.54
C ALA A 63 -7.44 7.40 -3.88
N ARG A 64 -7.12 7.63 -2.60
CA ARG A 64 -6.25 6.73 -1.82
C ARG A 64 -6.89 5.35 -1.61
N LYS A 65 -8.21 5.26 -1.49
CA LYS A 65 -8.92 3.97 -1.39
C LYS A 65 -8.71 3.11 -2.62
N ALA A 66 -8.79 3.71 -3.81
CA ALA A 66 -8.55 3.00 -5.07
C ALA A 66 -7.10 2.47 -5.14
N ASP A 67 -6.12 3.31 -4.80
CA ASP A 67 -4.70 2.92 -4.77
C ASP A 67 -4.48 1.72 -3.82
N ARG A 68 -5.03 1.80 -2.60
CA ARG A 68 -4.89 0.72 -1.60
C ARG A 68 -5.58 -0.56 -2.03
N LEU A 69 -6.74 -0.47 -2.69
CA LEU A 69 -7.43 -1.65 -3.21
C LEU A 69 -6.60 -2.34 -4.31
N GLY A 70 -5.93 -1.56 -5.17
CA GLY A 70 -4.94 -2.08 -6.13
C GLY A 70 -3.77 -2.77 -5.44
N GLU A 71 -3.16 -2.12 -4.44
CA GLU A 71 -2.05 -2.69 -3.65
C GLU A 71 -2.44 -4.01 -2.99
N LEU A 72 -3.68 -4.13 -2.48
CA LEU A 72 -4.18 -5.41 -1.95
C LEU A 72 -4.34 -6.46 -3.05
N GLY A 73 -4.90 -6.10 -4.21
CA GLY A 73 -5.05 -7.04 -5.33
C GLY A 73 -3.71 -7.62 -5.80
N ASP A 74 -2.69 -6.76 -5.89
CA ASP A 74 -1.34 -7.17 -6.24
C ASP A 74 -0.74 -8.09 -5.17
N TRP A 75 -0.85 -7.71 -3.90
CA TRP A 75 -0.35 -8.53 -2.80
C TRP A 75 -1.06 -9.89 -2.69
N LEU A 76 -2.39 -9.93 -2.87
CA LEU A 76 -3.14 -11.18 -2.90
C LEU A 76 -2.59 -12.11 -3.98
N THR A 77 -2.37 -11.60 -5.18
CA THR A 77 -1.91 -12.38 -6.33
C THR A 77 -0.47 -12.84 -6.18
N GLN A 78 0.42 -11.96 -5.72
CA GLN A 78 1.86 -12.21 -5.68
C GLN A 78 2.30 -12.96 -4.43
N VAL A 79 1.54 -12.83 -3.33
CA VAL A 79 1.92 -13.37 -2.02
C VAL A 79 0.83 -14.31 -1.50
N LEU A 80 -0.36 -13.79 -1.20
CA LEU A 80 -1.33 -14.56 -0.40
C LEU A 80 -1.89 -15.79 -1.12
N PHE A 81 -2.04 -15.75 -2.44
CA PHE A 81 -2.50 -16.91 -3.22
C PHE A 81 -1.42 -17.98 -3.44
N GLY A 82 -0.21 -17.78 -2.90
CA GLY A 82 0.73 -18.87 -2.65
C GLY A 82 0.19 -19.91 -1.66
N TRP A 83 -0.78 -19.55 -0.81
CA TRP A 83 -1.47 -20.47 0.10
C TRP A 83 -2.79 -20.96 -0.51
N PRO A 84 -2.95 -22.27 -0.82
CA PRO A 84 -4.17 -22.80 -1.43
C PRO A 84 -5.43 -22.58 -0.60
N THR A 85 -5.31 -22.50 0.73
CA THR A 85 -6.42 -22.17 1.63
C THR A 85 -6.93 -20.76 1.41
N ALA A 86 -6.04 -19.79 1.22
CA ALA A 86 -6.43 -18.41 0.95
C ALA A 86 -7.13 -18.28 -0.41
N GLN A 87 -6.60 -18.93 -1.44
CA GLN A 87 -7.20 -18.93 -2.77
C GLN A 87 -8.62 -19.52 -2.79
N ARG A 88 -8.91 -20.51 -1.93
CA ARG A 88 -10.27 -21.07 -1.79
C ARG A 88 -11.20 -20.17 -0.97
N ALA A 89 -10.68 -19.56 0.11
CA ALA A 89 -11.48 -18.73 1.00
C ALA A 89 -11.90 -17.40 0.35
N ILE A 90 -11.00 -16.78 -0.43
CA ILE A 90 -11.21 -15.45 -1.00
C ILE A 90 -11.84 -15.57 -2.40
N GLN A 91 -13.13 -15.30 -2.49
CA GLN A 91 -13.88 -15.34 -3.75
C GLN A 91 -13.63 -14.09 -4.62
N PRO A 92 -13.82 -14.15 -5.95
CA PRO A 92 -13.59 -13.01 -6.85
C PRO A 92 -14.42 -11.76 -6.53
N CYS A 93 -15.52 -11.89 -5.79
CA CYS A 93 -16.35 -10.77 -5.37
C CYS A 93 -15.80 -9.99 -4.16
N TRP A 94 -14.68 -10.40 -3.55
CA TRP A 94 -14.10 -9.76 -2.37
C TRP A 94 -14.01 -8.22 -2.41
N PRO A 95 -13.73 -7.54 -3.56
CA PRO A 95 -13.66 -6.07 -3.59
C PRO A 95 -15.02 -5.38 -3.40
N ARG A 96 -16.11 -6.15 -3.38
CA ARG A 96 -17.48 -5.66 -3.17
C ARG A 96 -17.94 -5.75 -1.72
N HIS A 97 -17.13 -6.37 -0.85
CA HIS A 97 -17.47 -6.62 0.54
C HIS A 97 -16.57 -5.80 1.46
N TRP A 98 -17.16 -4.83 2.16
CA TRP A 98 -16.37 -3.86 2.92
C TRP A 98 -15.65 -4.50 4.09
N ASP A 99 -16.33 -5.40 4.79
CA ASP A 99 -15.77 -6.12 5.92
C ASP A 99 -14.64 -7.07 5.51
N VAL A 100 -14.73 -7.67 4.32
CA VAL A 100 -13.65 -8.48 3.73
C VAL A 100 -12.45 -7.61 3.35
N ILE A 101 -12.67 -6.42 2.79
CA ILE A 101 -11.57 -5.47 2.50
C ILE A 101 -10.82 -5.09 3.79
N GLU A 102 -11.54 -4.78 4.86
CA GLU A 102 -10.94 -4.43 6.17
C GLU A 102 -10.06 -5.58 6.69
N GLU A 103 -10.53 -6.83 6.55
CA GLU A 103 -9.81 -8.01 7.06
C GLU A 103 -8.59 -8.36 6.23
N ILE A 104 -8.69 -8.27 4.89
CA ILE A 104 -7.55 -8.41 4.00
C ILE A 104 -6.53 -7.31 4.27
N SER A 105 -6.98 -6.08 4.57
CA SER A 105 -6.09 -4.95 4.91
C SER A 105 -5.34 -5.19 6.21
N MET A 106 -6.03 -5.69 7.24
CA MET A 106 -5.39 -6.07 8.51
C MET A 106 -4.36 -7.18 8.29
N LEU A 107 -4.74 -8.22 7.56
CA LEU A 107 -3.83 -9.31 7.24
C LEU A 107 -2.59 -8.81 6.49
N TYR A 108 -2.78 -7.93 5.49
CA TYR A 108 -1.70 -7.27 4.77
C TYR A 108 -0.76 -6.48 5.69
N CYS A 109 -1.31 -5.66 6.59
CA CYS A 109 -0.51 -4.90 7.55
C CYS A 109 0.30 -5.82 8.49
N THR A 110 -0.30 -6.89 9.01
CA THR A 110 0.43 -7.85 9.86
C THR A 110 1.54 -8.57 9.09
N TRP A 111 1.31 -8.91 7.82
CA TRP A 111 2.33 -9.48 6.94
C TRP A 111 3.48 -8.50 6.70
N LYS A 112 3.19 -7.23 6.38
CA LYS A 112 4.24 -6.21 6.23
C LYS A 112 5.05 -6.03 7.52
N THR A 113 4.38 -6.02 8.67
CA THR A 113 5.07 -5.94 9.96
C THR A 113 5.95 -7.16 10.20
N ALA A 114 5.49 -8.37 9.87
CA ALA A 114 6.25 -9.59 10.09
C ALA A 114 7.43 -9.79 9.13
N TYR A 115 7.32 -9.32 7.88
CA TYR A 115 8.29 -9.66 6.83
C TYR A 115 9.06 -8.48 6.24
N LEU A 116 8.54 -7.25 6.35
CA LEU A 116 9.12 -6.07 5.71
C LEU A 116 9.58 -4.99 6.70
N TRP A 117 9.17 -5.06 7.96
CA TRP A 117 9.60 -4.11 8.97
C TRP A 117 10.98 -4.47 9.50
N GLU A 118 11.90 -3.50 9.57
CA GLU A 118 13.28 -3.71 10.02
C GLU A 118 13.39 -4.26 11.44
N GLY A 119 12.37 -3.99 12.28
CA GLY A 119 12.31 -4.45 13.66
C GLY A 119 11.65 -5.82 13.84
N ALA A 120 11.23 -6.46 12.74
CA ALA A 120 10.49 -7.70 12.80
C ALA A 120 11.34 -8.83 13.39
N THR A 121 10.69 -9.69 14.15
CA THR A 121 11.28 -10.87 14.75
C THR A 121 10.68 -12.14 14.13
N ALA A 122 11.34 -13.28 14.34
CA ALA A 122 10.74 -14.57 13.98
C ALA A 122 9.40 -14.83 14.70
N GLY A 123 9.20 -14.21 15.88
CA GLY A 123 7.94 -14.26 16.62
C GLY A 123 6.79 -13.58 15.88
N ASP A 124 7.04 -12.45 15.21
CA ASP A 124 6.01 -11.74 14.43
C ASP A 124 5.57 -12.57 13.22
N ALA A 125 6.51 -13.26 12.56
CA ALA A 125 6.21 -14.19 11.49
C ALA A 125 5.42 -15.41 11.98
N ALA A 126 5.80 -16.00 13.12
CA ALA A 126 5.06 -17.09 13.74
C ALA A 126 3.63 -16.64 14.12
N GLU A 127 3.48 -15.46 14.71
CA GLU A 127 2.16 -14.91 15.04
C GLU A 127 1.31 -14.65 13.79
N HIS A 128 1.92 -14.15 12.71
CA HIS A 128 1.21 -14.00 11.44
C HIS A 128 0.67 -15.33 10.93
N LEU A 129 1.50 -16.38 10.93
CA LEU A 129 1.14 -17.70 10.40
C LEU A 129 0.15 -18.46 11.29
N ASP A 130 0.32 -18.41 12.62
CA ASP A 130 -0.48 -19.22 13.55
C ASP A 130 -1.76 -18.52 14.00
N ARG A 131 -1.74 -17.18 14.08
CA ARG A 131 -2.87 -16.40 14.60
C ARG A 131 -3.56 -15.57 13.53
N TRP A 132 -2.83 -14.73 12.79
CA TRP A 132 -3.48 -13.76 11.92
C TRP A 132 -4.05 -14.37 10.64
N LEU A 133 -3.24 -15.16 9.93
CA LEU A 133 -3.61 -15.78 8.66
C LEU A 133 -4.82 -16.73 8.78
N PRO A 134 -4.80 -17.80 9.59
CA PRO A 134 -5.89 -18.77 9.63
C PRO A 134 -7.20 -18.12 10.08
N ASN A 135 -7.16 -17.27 11.11
CA ASN A 135 -8.35 -16.62 11.64
C ASN A 135 -8.94 -15.60 10.64
N ALA A 136 -8.11 -14.87 9.89
CA ALA A 136 -8.60 -13.97 8.85
C ALA A 136 -9.28 -14.75 7.71
N LEU A 137 -8.67 -15.85 7.25
CA LEU A 137 -9.25 -16.68 6.20
C LEU A 137 -10.59 -17.30 6.62
N GLU A 138 -10.70 -17.80 7.85
CA GLU A 138 -11.96 -18.34 8.37
C GLU A 138 -13.07 -17.29 8.37
N ARG A 139 -12.79 -16.07 8.87
CA ARG A 139 -13.80 -15.01 8.89
C ARG A 139 -14.17 -14.54 7.48
N ILE A 140 -13.21 -14.46 6.55
CA ILE A 140 -13.48 -14.12 5.15
C ILE A 140 -14.35 -15.19 4.49
N GLU A 141 -14.05 -16.47 4.71
CA GLU A 141 -14.84 -17.57 4.17
C GLU A 141 -16.29 -17.52 4.65
N ILE A 142 -16.51 -17.27 5.95
CA ILE A 142 -17.86 -17.11 6.52
C ILE A 142 -18.63 -15.98 5.83
N ARG A 143 -17.99 -14.82 5.63
CA ARG A 143 -18.60 -13.64 5.01
C ARG A 143 -18.92 -13.82 3.53
N LEU A 144 -18.04 -14.52 2.80
CA LEU A 144 -18.21 -14.75 1.37
C LEU A 144 -19.05 -16.00 1.07
N ARG A 145 -19.35 -16.84 2.06
CA ARG A 145 -20.18 -18.05 1.89
C ARG A 145 -21.55 -17.78 1.23
N PRO A 146 -22.30 -16.72 1.56
CA PRO A 146 -23.55 -16.42 0.85
C PRO A 146 -23.34 -16.18 -0.65
N CYS A 147 -22.21 -15.57 -1.02
CA CYS A 147 -21.90 -15.24 -2.40
C CYS A 147 -21.62 -16.46 -3.29
N SER A 148 -21.21 -17.59 -2.72
CA SER A 148 -21.06 -18.84 -3.47
C SER A 148 -22.40 -19.53 -3.78
N GLN A 149 -23.47 -19.17 -3.06
CA GLN A 149 -24.81 -19.71 -3.24
C GLN A 149 -25.69 -18.76 -4.06
N ASN A 150 -25.59 -17.46 -3.81
CA ASN A 150 -26.19 -16.40 -4.62
C ASN A 150 -25.56 -15.04 -4.24
N HIS A 151 -24.97 -14.31 -5.18
CA HIS A 151 -24.27 -13.05 -4.87
C HIS A 151 -25.23 -11.99 -4.32
N GLN A 152 -25.04 -11.61 -3.05
CA GLN A 152 -25.75 -10.51 -2.41
C GLN A 152 -24.73 -9.41 -2.06
N PRO A 153 -24.85 -8.20 -2.63
CA PRO A 153 -23.97 -7.11 -2.26
C PRO A 153 -24.25 -6.66 -0.82
N ASP A 154 -23.23 -6.10 -0.17
CA ASP A 154 -23.42 -5.45 1.11
C ASP A 154 -24.45 -4.32 0.97
N GLY A 155 -25.42 -4.30 1.88
CA GLY A 155 -26.36 -3.19 1.99
C GLY A 155 -25.68 -1.93 2.54
N PRO A 156 -26.35 -0.76 2.46
CA PRO A 156 -25.87 0.43 3.15
C PRO A 156 -25.73 0.17 4.65
N ARG A 157 -24.79 0.86 5.31
CA ARG A 157 -24.65 0.78 6.77
C ARG A 157 -25.97 1.13 7.43
N ARG A 158 -26.39 0.28 8.37
CA ARG A 158 -27.58 0.52 9.19
C ARG A 158 -27.35 1.76 10.04
N ASP A 159 -28.30 2.69 10.02
CA ASP A 159 -28.31 3.89 10.86
C ASP A 159 -29.28 3.68 12.03
N ASP A 160 -28.72 3.27 13.17
CA ASP A 160 -29.50 2.97 14.38
C ASP A 160 -29.77 4.20 15.25
N THR A 161 -29.51 5.43 14.77
CA THR A 161 -29.58 6.65 15.58
C THR A 161 -30.93 6.81 16.30
N ALA A 162 -32.04 6.52 15.63
CA ALA A 162 -33.38 6.62 16.22
C ALA A 162 -33.63 5.57 17.32
N ILE A 163 -33.12 4.34 17.12
CA ILE A 163 -33.23 3.25 18.11
C ILE A 163 -32.41 3.62 19.35
N ILE A 164 -31.19 4.12 19.14
CA ILE A 164 -30.29 4.54 20.21
C ILE A 164 -30.89 5.70 21.01
N ALA A 165 -31.47 6.70 20.34
CA ALA A 165 -32.09 7.84 21.01
C ALA A 165 -33.23 7.40 21.96
N ALA A 166 -34.07 6.46 21.51
CA ALA A 166 -35.15 5.92 22.34
C ALA A 166 -34.61 5.23 23.60
N VAL A 167 -33.58 4.39 23.47
CA VAL A 167 -32.94 3.71 24.60
C VAL A 167 -32.27 4.71 25.55
N GLN A 168 -31.62 5.75 25.01
CA GLN A 168 -30.98 6.77 25.82
C GLN A 168 -31.98 7.58 26.65
N ASP A 169 -33.15 7.90 26.09
CA ASP A 169 -34.19 8.60 26.83
C ASP A 169 -34.79 7.72 27.93
N GLU A 170 -35.00 6.42 27.68
CA GLU A 170 -35.42 5.48 28.72
C GLU A 170 -34.41 5.41 29.88
N LEU A 171 -33.12 5.31 29.56
CA LEU A 171 -32.04 5.26 30.56
C LEU A 171 -31.87 6.57 31.34
N ARG A 172 -32.31 7.72 30.82
CA ARG A 172 -32.22 9.03 31.51
C ARG A 172 -33.21 9.19 32.67
N TRP A 173 -34.26 8.36 32.72
CA TRP A 173 -35.32 8.45 33.73
C TRP A 173 -35.30 7.31 34.76
N LEU A 174 -34.24 6.49 34.76
CA LEU A 174 -33.90 5.51 35.81
C LEU A 174 -32.88 6.09 36.80
#